data_AF-A0A7M4DWH1-F1
#
_entry.id   AF-A0A7M4DWH1-F1
#
_cell.length_a   1.000
_cell.length_b   1.000
_cell.length_c   1.000
_cell.angle_alpha   90.00
_cell.angle_beta   90.00
_cell.angle_gamma   90.00
#
_symmetry.space_group_name_H-M   'P 1'
#
loop_
_entity.id
_entity.type
_entity.pdbx_description
1 polymer ?
#
loop_
_entity_poly.entity_id
_entity_poly.type
_entity_poly.pdbx_seq_one_letter_code
_entity_poly.pdbx_strand_id
1 'polypeptide(L)'
;MLVSHQFIPSVTKIPEKPVSAFCRKVNTIASLSDLNAKGVILQAFEMFRLKTCVDFKPYEGEKTYLKFEKLDGCWSYVGDLQTGQTVSIGDRCDYKYLVQHEVLHALGFYHEQSRTDRDDYVQIWWDQIIEGNLYLLDLNTPYDYESVLHYGPYSFNINSNISSITTKIPKFNGIIGQRLDLSRIDSLELNKLYGCSSSLTLLDQCTFENINICGMVQGEQDDDDWGHTLGKPGNEDHTLLGHCKDGGYFMHLDTRTGNASQSALLESRVFYPKRKEKCLQFFYKLNGSPQDKLVIWVKMDDGTGNVRKMIKFSGTGAWWNKTVLKYLTNIAFNIQTKFRYAFQGIKGDPASSGGGITIDDISLTETKCPTSVWHIRNFSTAFNSTSRGDFISSPVFYSSEGYGFELRLYPHGRATSSYVNYMGITFHLCSSENDGLLEWPAGNRQVILTVLDQDPEVAQRMSLSLSFTTNPNQRLQYFCPTEKNDTLQWDKPSITGSFSSSCNCYVGPGAGWNSFLTHSEMHWKNFLKNDDLFIFADFEGIIGLYCVAADICSFSTCIYAMDATYLWILCY
;
A
#
# COMPACT_ATOMS: atom_id res chain seq x y z
N MET A 1 -1.17 17.92 16.08
CA MET A 1 -1.56 18.75 14.91
C MET A 1 -3.06 18.62 14.75
N LEU A 2 -3.80 19.70 14.94
CA LEU A 2 -5.25 19.76 14.72
C LEU A 2 -5.47 19.92 13.21
N VAL A 3 -6.18 18.97 12.60
CA VAL A 3 -6.75 19.11 11.25
C VAL A 3 -8.07 19.85 11.46
N SER A 4 -8.25 21.00 10.80
CA SER A 4 -9.53 21.73 10.85
C SER A 4 -10.53 21.04 9.94
N HIS A 5 -11.40 20.23 10.53
CA HIS A 5 -12.64 19.80 9.87
C HIS A 5 -13.65 20.93 10.02
N GLN A 6 -14.14 21.48 8.91
CA GLN A 6 -15.17 22.51 8.90
C GLN A 6 -16.54 21.81 8.82
N PHE A 7 -17.43 22.10 9.77
CA PHE A 7 -18.81 21.63 9.72
C PHE A 7 -19.58 22.42 8.62
N ILE A 8 -20.08 21.71 7.60
CA ILE A 8 -21.01 22.28 6.62
C ILE A 8 -22.44 21.77 6.94
N PRO A 9 -23.47 22.64 6.97
CA PRO A 9 -24.85 22.20 7.14
C PRO A 9 -25.34 21.44 5.89
N SER A 10 -25.87 20.23 6.07
CA SER A 10 -26.42 19.41 4.99
C SER A 10 -27.86 19.80 4.62
N VAL A 11 -28.21 19.61 3.35
CA VAL A 11 -29.54 19.80 2.78
C VAL A 11 -30.44 18.60 3.13
N THR A 12 -31.63 18.88 3.64
CA THR A 12 -32.66 17.92 4.05
C THR A 12 -33.36 17.28 2.85
N LYS A 13 -32.95 16.07 2.43
CA LYS A 13 -33.85 15.06 1.80
C LYS A 13 -33.13 13.73 1.55
N ILE A 14 -33.64 12.68 2.20
CA ILE A 14 -33.29 11.27 1.96
C ILE A 14 -33.97 10.84 0.63
N PRO A 15 -33.27 10.22 -0.34
CA PRO A 15 -33.94 9.51 -1.41
C PRO A 15 -34.42 8.13 -0.92
N GLU A 16 -35.73 7.90 -0.88
CA GLU A 16 -36.40 6.63 -0.52
C GLU A 16 -36.25 5.51 -1.58
N LYS A 17 -35.13 5.43 -2.32
CA LYS A 17 -34.92 4.38 -3.32
C LYS A 17 -33.57 3.69 -3.14
N PRO A 18 -33.50 2.37 -3.37
CA PRO A 18 -32.25 1.64 -3.27
C PRO A 18 -31.23 2.29 -4.20
N VAL A 19 -30.08 2.65 -3.63
CA VAL A 19 -28.94 3.31 -4.27
C VAL A 19 -28.21 2.30 -5.18
N SER A 20 -28.94 1.59 -6.06
CA SER A 20 -28.37 0.54 -6.91
C SER A 20 -27.66 1.08 -8.15
N ALA A 21 -27.56 2.40 -8.32
CA ALA A 21 -27.03 3.03 -9.54
C ALA A 21 -26.09 4.22 -9.31
N PHE A 22 -25.86 4.65 -8.06
CA PHE A 22 -25.25 5.96 -7.80
C PHE A 22 -23.73 6.04 -8.05
N CYS A 23 -22.93 5.03 -7.70
CA CYS A 23 -21.46 5.17 -7.78
C CYS A 23 -20.76 4.03 -8.50
N ARG A 24 -21.09 3.80 -9.77
CA ARG A 24 -20.14 3.07 -10.61
C ARG A 24 -19.01 3.93 -11.13
N LYS A 25 -19.19 5.24 -11.31
CA LYS A 25 -18.28 6.03 -12.14
C LYS A 25 -18.48 7.52 -11.82
N VAL A 26 -17.41 8.25 -11.46
CA VAL A 26 -17.03 9.61 -11.97
C VAL A 26 -16.37 10.56 -10.93
N ASN A 27 -15.22 11.15 -11.32
CA ASN A 27 -14.39 12.10 -10.55
C ASN A 27 -13.63 13.09 -11.48
N THR A 28 -13.52 14.36 -11.11
CA THR A 28 -12.49 15.29 -11.62
C THR A 28 -11.33 15.52 -10.63
N ILE A 29 -10.14 14.98 -10.92
CA ILE A 29 -8.87 15.30 -10.21
C ILE A 29 -8.13 16.47 -10.89
N ALA A 30 -8.49 16.78 -12.15
CA ALA A 30 -7.77 17.75 -12.99
C ALA A 30 -7.66 19.16 -12.39
N SER A 31 -8.65 19.58 -11.59
CA SER A 31 -8.72 20.91 -10.97
C SER A 31 -7.77 21.13 -9.79
N LEU A 32 -7.17 20.09 -9.21
CA LEU A 32 -6.17 20.25 -8.16
C LEU A 32 -4.83 20.71 -8.78
N SER A 33 -4.15 21.67 -8.14
CA SER A 33 -2.78 22.05 -8.50
C SER A 33 -1.72 21.29 -7.71
N ASP A 34 -2.10 20.70 -6.56
CA ASP A 34 -1.21 19.99 -5.66
C ASP A 34 -0.94 18.56 -6.15
N LEU A 35 0.28 18.31 -6.64
CA LEU A 35 0.69 17.03 -7.20
C LEU A 35 0.67 15.88 -6.18
N ASN A 36 1.00 16.15 -4.91
CA ASN A 36 1.01 15.08 -3.90
C ASN A 36 -0.42 14.62 -3.62
N ALA A 37 -1.34 15.57 -3.41
CA ALA A 37 -2.75 15.27 -3.18
C ALA A 37 -3.35 14.47 -4.35
N LYS A 38 -3.03 14.80 -5.62
CA LYS A 38 -3.46 14.01 -6.78
C LYS A 38 -3.03 12.54 -6.68
N GLY A 39 -1.75 12.31 -6.40
CA GLY A 39 -1.21 10.95 -6.25
C GLY A 39 -1.89 10.19 -5.10
N VAL A 40 -2.09 10.85 -3.96
CA VAL A 40 -2.74 10.26 -2.78
C VAL A 40 -4.21 9.93 -3.04
N ILE A 41 -4.94 10.77 -3.78
CA ILE A 41 -6.33 10.48 -4.17
C ILE A 41 -6.41 9.21 -5.02
N LEU A 42 -5.49 9.04 -5.98
CA LEU A 42 -5.42 7.82 -6.77
C LEU A 42 -5.08 6.59 -5.93
N GLN A 43 -4.16 6.72 -4.96
CA GLN A 43 -3.84 5.65 -4.02
C GLN A 43 -5.07 5.24 -3.20
N ALA A 44 -5.86 6.20 -2.71
CA ALA A 44 -7.10 5.91 -1.99
C ALA A 44 -8.11 5.15 -2.86
N PHE A 45 -8.24 5.50 -4.14
CA PHE A 45 -9.12 4.77 -5.07
C PHE A 45 -8.70 3.34 -5.32
N GLU A 46 -7.39 3.07 -5.41
CA GLU A 46 -6.92 1.69 -5.52
C GLU A 46 -7.32 0.86 -4.29
N MET A 47 -7.38 1.45 -3.09
CA MET A 47 -7.88 0.76 -1.90
C MET A 47 -9.39 0.47 -1.97
N PHE A 48 -10.21 1.42 -2.45
CA PHE A 48 -11.64 1.15 -2.69
C PHE A 48 -11.84 0.04 -3.72
N ARG A 49 -11.09 0.04 -4.83
CA ARG A 49 -11.14 -1.02 -5.86
C ARG A 49 -10.70 -2.39 -5.33
N LEU A 50 -9.75 -2.39 -4.38
CA LEU A 50 -9.24 -3.62 -3.76
C LEU A 50 -10.23 -4.21 -2.76
N LYS A 51 -10.84 -3.36 -1.92
CA LYS A 51 -11.68 -3.80 -0.79
C LYS A 51 -13.18 -3.85 -1.13
N THR A 52 -13.59 -3.22 -2.23
CA THR A 52 -15.01 -3.07 -2.59
C THR A 52 -15.27 -3.17 -4.10
N CYS A 53 -16.54 -3.10 -4.48
CA CYS A 53 -16.96 -2.98 -5.89
C CYS A 53 -17.07 -1.53 -6.40
N VAL A 54 -16.75 -0.54 -5.56
CA VAL A 54 -16.82 0.89 -5.92
C VAL A 54 -15.62 1.27 -6.80
N ASP A 55 -15.90 1.95 -7.91
CA ASP A 55 -14.88 2.42 -8.86
C ASP A 55 -14.97 3.92 -9.08
N PHE A 56 -13.86 4.50 -9.53
CA PHE A 56 -13.72 5.91 -9.87
C PHE A 56 -13.18 6.01 -11.29
N LYS A 57 -13.76 6.90 -12.11
CA LYS A 57 -13.23 7.22 -13.43
C LYS A 57 -13.21 8.74 -13.64
N PRO A 58 -12.44 9.25 -14.62
CA PRO A 58 -12.53 10.64 -15.00
C PRO A 58 -13.96 11.06 -15.40
N TYR A 59 -14.30 12.31 -15.13
CA TYR A 59 -15.54 12.96 -15.58
C TYR A 59 -15.56 13.17 -17.09
N GLU A 60 -16.67 12.80 -17.70
CA GLU A 60 -16.90 12.84 -19.16
C GLU A 60 -18.23 13.53 -19.50
N GLY A 61 -18.83 14.27 -18.56
CA GLY A 61 -20.08 15.02 -18.77
C GLY A 61 -21.30 14.51 -17.99
N GLU A 62 -21.09 13.71 -16.95
CA GLU A 62 -22.17 13.13 -16.15
C GLU A 62 -22.91 14.16 -15.30
N LYS A 63 -24.16 13.84 -14.96
CA LYS A 63 -25.00 14.74 -14.15
C LYS A 63 -24.44 14.95 -12.73
N THR A 64 -23.85 13.91 -12.16
CA THR A 64 -23.32 13.86 -10.78
C THR A 64 -21.85 13.48 -10.83
N TYR A 65 -21.02 14.15 -10.03
CA TYR A 65 -19.58 13.92 -10.00
C TYR A 65 -18.97 14.42 -8.70
N LEU A 66 -17.84 13.83 -8.31
CA LEU A 66 -16.98 14.36 -7.26
C LEU A 66 -15.95 15.30 -7.87
N LYS A 67 -15.84 16.52 -7.32
CA LYS A 67 -14.86 17.53 -7.70
C LYS A 67 -13.86 17.72 -6.58
N PHE A 68 -12.65 17.22 -6.76
CA PHE A 68 -11.61 17.40 -5.76
C PHE A 68 -10.99 18.79 -5.94
N GLU A 69 -10.96 19.55 -4.85
CA GLU A 69 -10.39 20.90 -4.82
C GLU A 69 -9.55 21.09 -3.55
N LYS A 70 -8.56 21.99 -3.65
CA LYS A 70 -7.77 22.40 -2.48
C LYS A 70 -8.41 23.64 -1.87
N LEU A 71 -9.32 23.45 -0.93
CA LEU A 71 -9.94 24.53 -0.15
C LEU A 71 -9.44 24.50 1.30
N ASP A 72 -10.04 25.32 2.17
CA ASP A 72 -9.72 25.31 3.59
C ASP A 72 -10.30 24.06 4.27
N GLY A 73 -9.45 23.36 5.04
CA GLY A 73 -9.79 22.11 5.72
C GLY A 73 -9.99 20.88 4.81
N CYS A 74 -10.26 19.75 5.45
CA CYS A 74 -10.67 18.50 4.82
C CYS A 74 -12.16 18.30 5.12
N TRP A 75 -12.97 18.14 4.08
CA TRP A 75 -14.41 17.91 4.21
C TRP A 75 -15.04 17.42 2.91
N SER A 76 -16.21 16.82 3.04
CA SER A 76 -17.06 16.34 1.95
C SER A 76 -18.53 16.42 2.34
N TYR A 77 -19.41 16.49 1.34
CA TYR A 77 -20.85 16.31 1.56
C TYR A 77 -21.17 14.84 1.77
N VAL A 78 -22.24 14.55 2.53
CA VAL A 78 -22.66 13.17 2.78
C VAL A 78 -23.66 12.70 1.72
N GLY A 79 -23.29 11.67 0.95
CA GLY A 79 -24.12 11.05 -0.09
C GLY A 79 -24.21 11.81 -1.42
N ASP A 80 -25.13 11.39 -2.30
CA ASP A 80 -25.40 12.03 -3.60
C ASP A 80 -26.23 13.31 -3.45
N LEU A 81 -25.64 14.47 -3.76
CA LEU A 81 -26.42 15.71 -3.89
C LEU A 81 -27.24 15.79 -5.20
N GLN A 82 -27.12 14.81 -6.09
CA GLN A 82 -27.74 14.74 -7.42
C GLN A 82 -27.29 15.86 -8.38
N THR A 83 -26.21 16.53 -8.01
CA THR A 83 -25.45 17.52 -8.79
C THR A 83 -23.95 17.21 -8.68
N GLY A 84 -23.09 17.99 -9.34
CA GLY A 84 -21.68 17.98 -8.98
C GLY A 84 -21.48 18.41 -7.52
N GLN A 85 -20.57 17.74 -6.80
CA GLN A 85 -20.26 18.07 -5.41
C GLN A 85 -18.75 18.12 -5.16
N THR A 86 -18.33 19.08 -4.34
CA THR A 86 -16.92 19.29 -4.00
C THR A 86 -16.48 18.39 -2.85
N VAL A 87 -15.28 17.83 -2.97
CA VAL A 87 -14.53 17.18 -1.91
C VAL A 87 -13.27 18.00 -1.67
N SER A 88 -13.12 18.58 -0.48
CA SER A 88 -11.99 19.45 -0.15
C SER A 88 -10.83 18.61 0.38
N ILE A 89 -9.71 18.62 -0.34
CA ILE A 89 -8.42 18.10 0.11
C ILE A 89 -7.48 19.31 0.26
N GLY A 90 -7.65 20.03 1.37
CA GLY A 90 -6.87 21.20 1.74
C GLY A 90 -5.43 20.90 2.16
N ASP A 91 -4.77 21.90 2.72
CA ASP A 91 -3.43 21.73 3.28
C ASP A 91 -3.41 20.68 4.41
N ARG A 92 -2.49 19.71 4.31
CA ARG A 92 -2.34 18.58 5.26
C ARG A 92 -3.49 17.56 5.23
N CYS A 93 -4.31 17.58 4.18
CA CYS A 93 -5.35 16.57 3.93
C CYS A 93 -4.88 15.45 2.99
N ASP A 94 -3.67 15.57 2.44
CA ASP A 94 -3.03 14.69 1.48
C ASP A 94 -2.48 13.41 2.13
N TYR A 95 -3.28 12.78 2.99
CA TYR A 95 -3.04 11.45 3.54
C TYR A 95 -4.07 10.47 3.00
N LYS A 96 -3.64 9.24 2.66
CA LYS A 96 -4.50 8.20 2.10
C LYS A 96 -5.77 7.99 2.94
N TYR A 97 -5.62 7.83 4.26
CA TYR A 97 -6.75 7.60 5.17
C TYR A 97 -7.74 8.78 5.23
N LEU A 98 -7.27 10.03 5.11
CA LEU A 98 -8.15 11.21 5.07
C LEU A 98 -8.92 11.26 3.76
N VAL A 99 -8.28 10.98 2.63
CA VAL A 99 -9.02 10.90 1.36
C VAL A 99 -10.06 9.79 1.41
N GLN A 100 -9.73 8.62 1.98
CA GLN A 100 -10.70 7.54 2.19
C GLN A 100 -11.87 7.99 3.07
N HIS A 101 -11.60 8.71 4.16
CA HIS A 101 -12.60 9.30 5.05
C HIS A 101 -13.56 10.25 4.30
N GLU A 102 -13.02 11.23 3.58
CA GLU A 102 -13.85 12.20 2.83
C GLU A 102 -14.63 11.56 1.68
N VAL A 103 -14.07 10.51 1.06
CA VAL A 103 -14.75 9.73 0.03
C VAL A 103 -15.86 8.87 0.64
N LEU A 104 -15.68 8.29 1.83
CA LEU A 104 -16.74 7.58 2.54
C LEU A 104 -17.92 8.51 2.86
N HIS A 105 -17.65 9.75 3.28
CA HIS A 105 -18.70 10.77 3.39
C HIS A 105 -19.45 10.94 2.07
N ALA A 106 -18.74 11.18 0.97
CA ALA A 106 -19.36 11.30 -0.36
C ALA A 106 -20.18 10.06 -0.76
N LEU A 107 -19.79 8.87 -0.29
CA LEU A 107 -20.48 7.60 -0.54
C LEU A 107 -21.68 7.37 0.39
N GLY A 108 -21.93 8.25 1.35
CA GLY A 108 -23.14 8.25 2.19
C GLY A 108 -22.91 7.92 3.66
N PHE A 109 -21.67 7.88 4.13
CA PHE A 109 -21.35 7.52 5.51
C PHE A 109 -21.20 8.75 6.42
N TYR A 110 -21.69 8.64 7.65
CA TYR A 110 -21.43 9.60 8.71
C TYR A 110 -20.30 9.10 9.61
N HIS A 111 -19.82 9.95 10.51
CA HIS A 111 -18.83 9.53 11.49
C HIS A 111 -19.34 8.40 12.39
N GLU A 112 -18.46 7.47 12.75
CA GLU A 112 -18.81 6.29 13.56
C GLU A 112 -19.33 6.67 14.95
N GLN A 113 -18.70 7.67 15.60
CA GLN A 113 -19.19 8.23 16.84
C GLN A 113 -20.47 9.09 16.69
N SER A 114 -21.15 9.04 15.54
CA SER A 114 -22.49 9.62 15.36
C SER A 114 -23.59 8.57 15.36
N ARG A 115 -23.25 7.27 15.46
CA ARG A 115 -24.24 6.19 15.54
C ARG A 115 -25.22 6.37 16.69
N THR A 116 -26.42 5.83 16.54
CA THR A 116 -27.48 5.87 17.56
C THR A 116 -27.15 5.09 18.82
N ASP A 117 -26.40 4.01 18.68
CA ASP A 117 -25.96 3.14 19.78
C ASP A 117 -24.62 3.59 20.38
N ARG A 118 -24.00 4.68 19.88
CA ARG A 118 -22.64 5.10 20.30
C ARG A 118 -22.50 5.26 21.81
N ASP A 119 -23.55 5.71 22.49
CA ASP A 119 -23.49 6.02 23.92
C ASP A 119 -23.32 4.73 24.75
N ASP A 120 -23.49 3.54 24.16
CA ASP A 120 -23.15 2.23 24.75
C ASP A 120 -21.65 1.88 24.63
N TYR A 121 -20.89 2.58 23.79
CA TYR A 121 -19.49 2.30 23.46
C TYR A 121 -18.53 3.42 23.86
N VAL A 122 -18.98 4.67 23.80
CA VAL A 122 -18.20 5.88 24.08
C VAL A 122 -18.97 6.84 24.98
N GLN A 123 -18.22 7.71 25.66
CA GLN A 123 -18.72 8.87 26.38
C GLN A 123 -18.24 10.12 25.64
N ILE A 124 -19.19 10.98 25.28
CA ILE A 124 -18.93 12.30 24.71
C ILE A 124 -18.90 13.32 25.85
N TRP A 125 -17.83 14.12 25.91
CA TRP A 125 -17.67 15.20 26.88
C TRP A 125 -18.10 16.52 26.22
N TRP A 126 -19.41 16.76 26.20
CA TRP A 126 -20.04 17.89 25.50
C TRP A 126 -19.53 19.26 25.96
N ASP A 127 -19.15 19.38 27.24
CA ASP A 127 -18.53 20.56 27.83
C ASP A 127 -17.12 20.84 27.29
N GLN A 128 -16.54 19.90 26.53
CA GLN A 128 -15.23 19.97 25.92
C GLN A 128 -15.28 20.09 24.38
N ILE A 129 -16.46 20.24 23.76
CA ILE A 129 -16.65 20.19 22.30
C ILE A 129 -17.34 21.46 21.77
N ILE A 130 -16.99 21.86 20.54
CA ILE A 130 -17.73 22.87 19.76
C ILE A 130 -18.94 22.17 19.11
N GLU A 131 -20.14 22.70 19.33
CA GLU A 131 -21.45 22.09 18.99
C GLU A 131 -21.52 21.51 17.56
N GLY A 132 -22.07 20.29 17.42
CA GLY A 132 -22.17 19.57 16.14
C GLY A 132 -23.38 18.63 16.09
N ASN A 133 -23.81 18.28 14.87
CA ASN A 133 -25.03 17.50 14.62
C ASN A 133 -24.79 15.99 14.49
N LEU A 134 -25.80 15.19 14.80
CA LEU A 134 -25.78 13.73 14.89
C LEU A 134 -26.76 13.09 13.88
N TYR A 135 -26.31 12.21 12.97
CA TYR A 135 -27.17 11.45 12.03
C TYR A 135 -26.57 10.07 11.62
N LEU A 136 -27.36 9.22 10.95
CA LEU A 136 -27.64 7.82 11.31
C LEU A 136 -27.64 6.83 10.10
N LEU A 137 -27.02 5.64 10.25
CA LEU A 137 -27.44 4.29 9.79
C LEU A 137 -26.39 3.24 10.24
N ASP A 138 -26.79 2.14 10.90
CA ASP A 138 -25.89 1.13 11.48
C ASP A 138 -25.68 -0.13 10.63
N LEU A 139 -26.44 -0.31 9.54
CA LEU A 139 -26.40 -1.45 8.60
C LEU A 139 -26.28 -2.86 9.26
N ASN A 140 -26.78 -2.99 10.49
CA ASN A 140 -26.66 -4.19 11.34
C ASN A 140 -25.21 -4.72 11.44
N THR A 141 -24.27 -3.84 11.74
CA THR A 141 -22.88 -4.13 12.11
C THR A 141 -22.62 -3.75 13.58
N PRO A 142 -21.64 -4.38 14.26
CA PRO A 142 -21.20 -3.91 15.56
C PRO A 142 -20.48 -2.56 15.45
N TYR A 143 -20.48 -1.78 16.53
CA TYR A 143 -19.73 -0.53 16.63
C TYR A 143 -18.23 -0.75 16.39
N ASP A 144 -17.63 0.06 15.53
CA ASP A 144 -16.26 -0.10 15.07
C ASP A 144 -15.31 0.97 15.63
N TYR A 145 -14.62 0.64 16.72
CA TYR A 145 -13.58 1.51 17.26
C TYR A 145 -12.43 1.78 16.27
N GLU A 146 -12.24 0.92 15.27
CA GLU A 146 -11.17 1.04 14.26
C GLU A 146 -11.62 1.77 12.99
N SER A 147 -12.88 2.22 12.91
CA SER A 147 -13.39 2.90 11.72
C SER A 147 -12.54 4.12 11.40
N VAL A 148 -12.20 4.29 10.12
CA VAL A 148 -11.52 5.51 9.66
C VAL A 148 -12.41 6.75 9.84
N LEU A 149 -13.71 6.56 10.03
CA LEU A 149 -14.71 7.58 10.31
C LEU A 149 -14.88 7.87 11.81
N HIS A 150 -14.16 7.17 12.69
CA HIS A 150 -14.23 7.42 14.13
C HIS A 150 -13.27 8.56 14.52
N TYR A 151 -13.77 9.55 15.26
CA TYR A 151 -12.93 10.59 15.83
C TYR A 151 -11.94 10.06 16.87
N GLY A 152 -10.75 10.66 16.93
CA GLY A 152 -9.79 10.38 18.00
C GLY A 152 -10.22 11.00 19.35
N PRO A 153 -9.55 10.63 20.45
CA PRO A 153 -9.97 11.05 21.80
C PRO A 153 -9.93 12.56 22.03
N TYR A 154 -9.07 13.28 21.30
CA TYR A 154 -8.81 14.72 21.46
C TYR A 154 -9.41 15.57 20.32
N SER A 155 -10.31 15.02 19.51
CA SER A 155 -10.91 15.76 18.40
C SER A 155 -11.75 16.93 18.90
N PHE A 156 -11.44 18.16 18.44
CA PHE A 156 -12.14 19.41 18.78
C PHE A 156 -12.21 19.75 20.27
N ASN A 157 -11.25 19.28 21.05
CA ASN A 157 -11.20 19.61 22.47
C ASN A 157 -10.92 21.10 22.71
N ILE A 158 -11.65 21.72 23.64
CA ILE A 158 -11.39 23.10 24.09
C ILE A 158 -10.02 23.18 24.77
N ASN A 159 -9.72 22.19 25.62
CA ASN A 159 -8.44 22.05 26.27
C ASN A 159 -7.65 20.89 25.64
N SER A 160 -6.49 21.19 25.06
CA SER A 160 -5.64 20.23 24.34
C SER A 160 -5.25 18.97 25.13
N ASN A 161 -5.32 19.03 26.45
CA ASN A 161 -4.94 17.94 27.36
C ASN A 161 -6.13 17.10 27.85
N ILE A 162 -7.36 17.49 27.51
CA ILE A 162 -8.58 16.80 27.93
C ILE A 162 -9.20 16.15 26.70
N SER A 163 -9.52 14.87 26.80
CA SER A 163 -10.21 14.14 25.74
C SER A 163 -11.66 14.61 25.63
N SER A 164 -12.12 14.91 24.42
CA SER A 164 -13.52 15.15 24.09
C SER A 164 -14.33 13.85 23.99
N ILE A 165 -13.66 12.73 23.71
CA ILE A 165 -14.28 11.40 23.57
C ILE A 165 -13.46 10.39 24.35
N THR A 166 -14.13 9.58 25.16
CA THR A 166 -13.52 8.44 25.85
C THR A 166 -14.31 7.18 25.60
N THR A 167 -13.65 6.09 25.24
CA THR A 167 -14.26 4.76 25.14
C THR A 167 -14.64 4.22 26.53
N LYS A 168 -15.77 3.53 26.63
CA LYS A 168 -16.21 2.88 27.87
C LYS A 168 -15.31 1.72 28.29
N ILE A 169 -14.64 1.09 27.32
CA ILE A 169 -13.58 0.10 27.56
C ILE A 169 -12.23 0.80 27.39
N PRO A 170 -11.50 1.13 28.46
CA PRO A 170 -10.35 2.04 28.40
C PRO A 170 -9.23 1.63 27.42
N LYS A 171 -9.10 0.32 27.16
CA LYS A 171 -8.13 -0.23 26.19
C LYS A 171 -8.33 0.33 24.78
N PHE A 172 -9.56 0.72 24.41
CA PHE A 172 -9.89 1.20 23.07
C PHE A 172 -9.64 2.71 22.88
N ASN A 173 -9.27 3.45 23.92
CA ASN A 173 -8.88 4.87 23.78
C ASN A 173 -7.65 5.06 22.89
N GLY A 174 -6.75 4.06 22.83
CA GLY A 174 -5.59 4.08 21.93
C GLY A 174 -5.89 3.58 20.51
N ILE A 175 -7.13 3.19 20.23
CA ILE A 175 -7.57 2.62 18.95
C ILE A 175 -8.38 3.63 18.14
N ILE A 176 -9.30 4.34 18.79
CA ILE A 176 -10.18 5.29 18.12
C ILE A 176 -9.40 6.42 17.42
N GLY A 177 -9.82 6.77 16.21
CA GLY A 177 -9.13 7.77 15.39
C GLY A 177 -7.85 7.28 14.73
N GLN A 178 -7.76 5.97 14.44
CA GLN A 178 -6.69 5.38 13.65
C GLN A 178 -6.55 6.06 12.28
N ARG A 179 -5.33 6.06 11.74
CA ARG A 179 -4.93 6.84 10.55
C ARG A 179 -4.26 5.99 9.46
N LEU A 180 -4.66 4.73 9.37
CA LEU A 180 -4.03 3.71 8.54
C LEU A 180 -4.76 3.50 7.22
N ASP A 181 -5.99 2.99 7.28
CA ASP A 181 -6.80 2.58 6.12
C ASP A 181 -8.28 2.40 6.52
N LEU A 182 -9.12 2.02 5.56
CA LEU A 182 -10.45 1.47 5.80
C LEU A 182 -10.36 0.25 6.72
N SER A 183 -11.17 0.24 7.77
CA SER A 183 -11.33 -0.95 8.61
C SER A 183 -12.06 -2.06 7.86
N ARG A 184 -12.09 -3.25 8.48
CA ARG A 184 -12.93 -4.36 8.01
C ARG A 184 -14.41 -3.99 7.98
N ILE A 185 -14.89 -3.26 8.99
CA ILE A 185 -16.31 -2.92 9.11
C ILE A 185 -16.68 -1.78 8.15
N ASP A 186 -15.81 -0.77 7.98
CA ASP A 186 -15.99 0.27 6.95
C ASP A 186 -16.22 -0.36 5.56
N SER A 187 -15.36 -1.32 5.20
CA SER A 187 -15.44 -2.02 3.91
C SER A 187 -16.68 -2.92 3.83
N LEU A 188 -17.05 -3.60 4.91
CA LEU A 188 -18.24 -4.45 4.98
C LEU A 188 -19.53 -3.64 4.80
N GLU A 189 -19.64 -2.50 5.49
CA GLU A 189 -20.80 -1.62 5.41
C GLU A 189 -20.93 -1.02 4.02
N LEU A 190 -19.83 -0.54 3.44
CA LEU A 190 -19.82 -0.04 2.07
C LEU A 190 -20.24 -1.12 1.08
N ASN A 191 -19.73 -2.35 1.23
CA ASN A 191 -20.11 -3.48 0.41
C ASN A 191 -21.59 -3.86 0.55
N LYS A 192 -22.15 -3.83 1.77
CA LYS A 192 -23.58 -4.05 2.04
C LYS A 192 -24.43 -2.97 1.36
N LEU A 193 -24.06 -1.70 1.53
CA LEU A 193 -24.81 -0.56 1.01
C LEU A 193 -24.89 -0.57 -0.53
N TYR A 194 -23.79 -0.92 -1.20
CA TYR A 194 -23.70 -0.94 -2.67
C TYR A 194 -23.95 -2.33 -3.30
N GLY A 195 -24.32 -3.33 -2.50
CA GLY A 195 -24.61 -4.68 -3.00
C GLY A 195 -23.40 -5.35 -3.68
N CYS A 196 -22.20 -5.11 -3.16
CA CYS A 196 -20.96 -5.63 -3.72
C CYS A 196 -20.88 -7.15 -3.54
N SER A 197 -20.68 -7.87 -4.64
CA SER A 197 -20.46 -9.32 -4.66
C SER A 197 -18.97 -9.69 -4.75
N SER A 198 -18.14 -8.79 -5.25
CA SER A 198 -16.69 -8.97 -5.33
C SER A 198 -15.97 -7.63 -5.35
N SER A 199 -14.69 -7.65 -5.00
CA SER A 199 -13.73 -6.59 -5.28
C SER A 199 -13.52 -6.38 -6.79
N LEU A 200 -12.99 -5.22 -7.17
CA LEU A 200 -12.63 -4.93 -8.56
C LEU A 200 -11.25 -5.47 -8.92
N THR A 201 -10.27 -5.33 -8.02
CA THR A 201 -8.86 -5.65 -8.31
C THR A 201 -8.33 -6.88 -7.58
N LEU A 202 -8.98 -7.41 -6.54
CA LEU A 202 -8.57 -8.69 -5.95
C LEU A 202 -9.08 -9.86 -6.80
N LEU A 203 -8.16 -10.75 -7.24
CA LEU A 203 -8.45 -11.95 -8.04
C LEU A 203 -8.41 -13.23 -7.23
N ASP A 204 -7.46 -13.34 -6.30
CA ASP A 204 -7.29 -14.51 -5.43
C ASP A 204 -6.60 -14.19 -4.11
N GLN A 205 -6.93 -14.98 -3.10
CA GLN A 205 -6.25 -15.03 -1.82
C GLN A 205 -6.26 -16.47 -1.32
N CYS A 206 -5.11 -17.00 -0.92
CA CYS A 206 -4.97 -18.38 -0.51
C CYS A 206 -3.94 -18.55 0.63
N THR A 207 -4.47 -18.87 1.80
CA THR A 207 -3.74 -19.15 3.05
C THR A 207 -3.62 -20.64 3.34
N PHE A 208 -4.16 -21.49 2.45
CA PHE A 208 -4.20 -22.95 2.59
C PHE A 208 -4.92 -23.51 3.83
N GLU A 209 -5.62 -22.71 4.63
CA GLU A 209 -6.34 -23.20 5.82
C GLU A 209 -7.46 -24.20 5.52
N ASN A 210 -7.95 -24.27 4.27
CA ASN A 210 -8.99 -25.19 3.84
C ASN A 210 -8.45 -26.31 2.95
N ILE A 211 -9.00 -27.52 3.09
CA ILE A 211 -8.61 -28.73 2.32
C ILE A 211 -8.78 -28.59 0.80
N ASN A 212 -9.64 -27.68 0.34
CA ASN A 212 -9.81 -27.42 -1.08
C ASN A 212 -8.64 -26.64 -1.69
N ILE A 213 -7.67 -26.19 -0.89
CA ILE A 213 -6.47 -25.43 -1.29
C ILE A 213 -6.79 -24.32 -2.29
N CYS A 214 -7.91 -23.61 -2.07
CA CYS A 214 -8.38 -22.52 -2.93
C CYS A 214 -8.65 -22.92 -4.40
N GLY A 215 -8.81 -24.22 -4.67
CA GLY A 215 -8.96 -24.78 -6.01
C GLY A 215 -7.65 -24.87 -6.80
N MET A 216 -6.50 -24.81 -6.13
CA MET A 216 -5.22 -25.13 -6.76
C MET A 216 -5.14 -26.64 -7.08
N VAL A 217 -4.37 -27.00 -8.11
CA VAL A 217 -4.24 -28.36 -8.64
C VAL A 217 -2.75 -28.72 -8.78
N GLN A 218 -2.39 -29.96 -8.47
CA GLN A 218 -1.04 -30.48 -8.71
C GLN A 218 -0.86 -30.79 -10.20
N GLY A 219 0.39 -30.83 -10.66
CA GLY A 219 0.74 -31.40 -11.95
C GLY A 219 0.50 -32.91 -11.98
N GLU A 220 0.31 -33.47 -13.17
CA GLU A 220 0.19 -34.93 -13.37
C GLU A 220 1.40 -35.53 -14.12
N GLN A 221 2.29 -34.67 -14.63
CA GLN A 221 3.37 -35.04 -15.56
C GLN A 221 4.77 -34.77 -14.99
N ASP A 222 4.82 -34.35 -13.73
CA ASP A 222 5.99 -34.02 -12.94
C ASP A 222 6.39 -35.19 -12.03
N ASP A 223 7.52 -35.04 -11.35
CA ASP A 223 8.20 -36.16 -10.68
C ASP A 223 7.86 -36.29 -9.19
N ASP A 224 7.16 -35.31 -8.64
CA ASP A 224 6.79 -35.20 -7.22
C ASP A 224 5.65 -34.20 -6.99
N ASP A 225 5.07 -34.16 -5.78
CA ASP A 225 3.91 -33.34 -5.45
C ASP A 225 4.15 -32.38 -4.27
N TRP A 226 3.42 -31.26 -4.25
CA TRP A 226 3.36 -30.40 -3.06
C TRP A 226 2.45 -31.00 -1.98
N GLY A 227 2.93 -31.11 -0.74
CA GLY A 227 2.13 -31.56 0.39
C GLY A 227 1.39 -30.42 1.11
N HIS A 228 0.07 -30.56 1.28
CA HIS A 228 -0.72 -29.70 2.18
C HIS A 228 -0.40 -30.08 3.64
N THR A 229 0.36 -29.23 4.33
CA THR A 229 1.05 -29.59 5.56
C THR A 229 0.57 -28.72 6.72
N LEU A 230 0.17 -29.35 7.83
CA LEU A 230 -0.12 -28.68 9.09
C LEU A 230 1.19 -28.20 9.74
N GLY A 231 1.21 -26.93 10.16
CA GLY A 231 2.31 -26.32 10.88
C GLY A 231 2.60 -27.01 12.22
N LYS A 232 3.88 -27.07 12.57
CA LYS A 232 4.35 -27.65 13.83
C LYS A 232 5.37 -26.70 14.47
N PRO A 233 5.60 -26.76 15.80
CA PRO A 233 6.65 -25.99 16.42
C PRO A 233 8.01 -26.16 15.71
N GLY A 234 8.63 -25.04 15.30
CA GLY A 234 9.86 -24.97 14.48
C GLY A 234 9.63 -25.00 12.96
N ASN A 235 8.42 -25.32 12.51
CA ASN A 235 7.99 -25.25 11.11
C ASN A 235 6.52 -24.81 11.03
N GLU A 236 6.25 -23.67 11.66
CA GLU A 236 4.96 -23.02 11.66
C GLU A 236 4.63 -22.45 10.27
N ASP A 237 3.32 -22.37 10.00
CA ASP A 237 2.76 -21.62 8.88
C ASP A 237 2.99 -20.11 9.06
N HIS A 238 2.84 -19.34 7.98
CA HIS A 238 2.93 -17.89 8.07
C HIS A 238 1.61 -17.27 8.56
N THR A 239 0.46 -17.85 8.21
CA THR A 239 -0.88 -17.32 8.52
C THR A 239 -1.07 -17.08 10.02
N LEU A 240 -0.96 -18.14 10.83
CA LEU A 240 -1.25 -18.22 12.25
C LEU A 240 0.00 -18.32 13.14
N LEU A 241 1.19 -18.52 12.58
CA LEU A 241 2.47 -18.64 13.31
C LEU A 241 2.43 -19.65 14.47
N GLY A 242 1.67 -20.73 14.33
CA GLY A 242 1.50 -21.73 15.40
C GLY A 242 0.76 -21.23 16.65
N HIS A 243 0.08 -20.07 16.60
CA HIS A 243 -0.82 -19.62 17.68
C HIS A 243 -2.04 -20.55 17.84
N CYS A 244 -2.37 -21.32 16.80
CA CYS A 244 -3.39 -22.34 16.83
C CYS A 244 -2.74 -23.71 16.67
N LYS A 245 -2.83 -24.57 17.71
CA LYS A 245 -2.14 -25.87 17.74
C LYS A 245 -2.59 -26.84 16.63
N ASP A 246 -3.88 -26.79 16.29
CA ASP A 246 -4.52 -27.68 15.31
C ASP A 246 -4.92 -26.93 14.03
N GLY A 247 -4.31 -25.77 13.77
CA GLY A 247 -4.55 -24.94 12.58
C GLY A 247 -3.24 -24.35 12.06
N GLY A 248 -3.30 -23.69 10.90
CA GLY A 248 -2.12 -23.14 10.24
C GLY A 248 -1.55 -24.13 9.24
N TYR A 249 -1.90 -23.95 7.98
CA TYR A 249 -1.52 -24.85 6.90
C TYR A 249 -0.72 -24.12 5.83
N PHE A 250 0.17 -24.85 5.17
CA PHE A 250 0.93 -24.34 4.02
C PHE A 250 1.19 -25.45 3.01
N MET A 251 1.65 -25.08 1.83
CA MET A 251 2.12 -26.05 0.84
C MET A 251 3.62 -26.25 1.00
N HIS A 252 4.06 -27.51 1.07
CA HIS A 252 5.44 -27.90 1.30
C HIS A 252 5.92 -28.94 0.31
N LEU A 253 7.05 -28.69 -0.33
CA LEU A 253 7.80 -29.69 -1.09
C LEU A 253 9.01 -30.12 -0.26
N ASP A 254 9.02 -31.38 0.19
CA ASP A 254 10.13 -31.95 0.94
C ASP A 254 11.28 -32.33 -0.01
N THR A 255 12.45 -31.72 0.18
CA THR A 255 13.62 -31.94 -0.68
C THR A 255 14.69 -32.82 -0.03
N ARG A 256 14.42 -33.39 1.16
CA ARG A 256 15.34 -34.31 1.86
C ARG A 256 15.41 -35.69 1.23
N THR A 257 14.40 -36.07 0.47
CA THR A 257 14.28 -37.37 -0.20
C THR A 257 14.00 -37.20 -1.68
N GLY A 258 14.22 -38.25 -2.47
CA GLY A 258 14.09 -38.24 -3.92
C GLY A 258 15.42 -37.98 -4.63
N ASN A 259 15.34 -37.62 -5.91
CA ASN A 259 16.48 -37.35 -6.77
C ASN A 259 16.61 -35.85 -7.06
N ALA A 260 17.84 -35.38 -7.22
CA ALA A 260 18.08 -34.01 -7.69
C ALA A 260 17.41 -33.77 -9.05
N SER A 261 16.91 -32.56 -9.25
CA SER A 261 16.16 -32.10 -10.44
C SER A 261 14.73 -32.62 -10.57
N GLN A 262 14.24 -33.49 -9.67
CA GLN A 262 12.79 -33.76 -9.60
C GLN A 262 12.05 -32.45 -9.36
N SER A 263 10.90 -32.30 -10.01
CA SER A 263 10.07 -31.11 -9.87
C SER A 263 8.65 -31.44 -9.45
N ALA A 264 8.02 -30.50 -8.74
CA ALA A 264 6.62 -30.53 -8.35
C ALA A 264 5.94 -29.21 -8.76
N LEU A 265 4.78 -29.30 -9.38
CA LEU A 265 4.03 -28.18 -9.93
C LEU A 265 2.70 -28.02 -9.20
N LEU A 266 2.43 -26.82 -8.70
CA LEU A 266 1.14 -26.43 -8.14
C LEU A 266 0.54 -25.29 -8.97
N GLU A 267 -0.51 -25.57 -9.73
CA GLU A 267 -1.21 -24.60 -10.57
C GLU A 267 -2.44 -24.03 -9.84
N SER A 268 -2.64 -22.73 -9.95
CA SER A 268 -3.89 -22.09 -9.53
C SER A 268 -5.07 -22.45 -10.42
N ARG A 269 -6.30 -22.16 -9.96
CA ARG A 269 -7.50 -22.14 -10.83
C ARG A 269 -7.37 -21.10 -11.94
N VAL A 270 -8.32 -21.11 -12.89
CA VAL A 270 -8.35 -20.13 -13.97
C VAL A 270 -8.84 -18.78 -13.44
N PHE A 271 -8.11 -17.71 -13.77
CA PHE A 271 -8.48 -16.32 -13.50
C PHE A 271 -8.91 -15.57 -14.75
N TYR A 272 -9.75 -14.56 -14.55
CA TYR A 272 -10.32 -13.70 -15.59
C TYR A 272 -9.94 -12.25 -15.30
N PRO A 273 -8.78 -11.79 -15.81
CA PRO A 273 -8.29 -10.45 -15.51
C PRO A 273 -9.15 -9.37 -16.17
N LYS A 274 -9.34 -8.23 -15.49
CA LYS A 274 -10.03 -7.04 -16.01
C LYS A 274 -9.06 -5.92 -16.34
N ARG A 275 -7.88 -5.87 -15.70
CA ARG A 275 -6.82 -4.89 -15.95
C ARG A 275 -5.60 -5.56 -16.59
N LYS A 276 -4.65 -4.76 -17.06
CA LYS A 276 -3.40 -5.27 -17.66
C LYS A 276 -2.42 -5.74 -16.59
N GLU A 277 -2.18 -4.91 -15.59
CA GLU A 277 -1.18 -5.15 -14.55
C GLU A 277 -1.69 -6.14 -13.51
N LYS A 278 -0.77 -6.93 -12.97
CA LYS A 278 -0.99 -7.92 -11.92
C LYS A 278 0.15 -7.86 -10.93
N CYS A 279 -0.20 -8.12 -9.67
CA CYS A 279 0.75 -8.39 -8.63
C CYS A 279 0.44 -9.72 -7.96
N LEU A 280 1.33 -10.70 -8.12
CA LEU A 280 1.33 -11.92 -7.33
C LEU A 280 2.30 -11.73 -6.17
N GLN A 281 1.77 -11.81 -4.95
CA GLN A 281 2.53 -11.72 -3.73
C GLN A 281 2.30 -12.97 -2.89
N PHE A 282 3.36 -13.52 -2.30
CA PHE A 282 3.27 -14.67 -1.40
C PHE A 282 4.47 -14.72 -0.48
N PHE A 283 4.33 -15.46 0.62
CA PHE A 283 5.42 -15.79 1.52
C PHE A 283 6.00 -17.15 1.14
N TYR A 284 7.32 -17.27 1.20
CA TYR A 284 7.98 -18.55 0.99
C TYR A 284 9.14 -18.74 1.97
N LYS A 285 9.49 -20.01 2.21
CA LYS A 285 10.62 -20.43 3.04
C LYS A 285 11.42 -21.49 2.31
N LEU A 286 12.73 -21.25 2.18
CA LEU A 286 13.69 -22.23 1.67
C LEU A 286 14.59 -22.68 2.82
N ASN A 287 14.39 -23.91 3.30
CA ASN A 287 15.21 -24.54 4.34
C ASN A 287 15.80 -25.90 3.89
N GLY A 288 15.69 -26.23 2.61
CA GLY A 288 16.30 -27.41 2.00
C GLY A 288 17.72 -27.16 1.46
N SER A 289 18.04 -27.75 0.31
CA SER A 289 19.36 -27.62 -0.33
C SER A 289 19.57 -26.19 -0.83
N PRO A 290 20.80 -25.63 -0.77
CA PRO A 290 21.13 -24.38 -1.45
C PRO A 290 20.93 -24.41 -2.98
N GLN A 291 20.74 -25.61 -3.55
CA GLN A 291 20.45 -25.82 -4.97
C GLN A 291 18.95 -25.95 -5.27
N ASP A 292 18.09 -25.97 -4.26
CA ASP A 292 16.64 -25.96 -4.44
C ASP A 292 16.20 -24.70 -5.20
N LYS A 293 15.20 -24.84 -6.07
CA LYS A 293 14.68 -23.74 -6.87
C LYS A 293 13.18 -23.63 -6.78
N LEU A 294 12.70 -22.39 -6.65
CA LEU A 294 11.30 -22.04 -6.83
C LEU A 294 11.17 -21.22 -8.10
N VAL A 295 10.32 -21.69 -9.02
CA VAL A 295 10.09 -21.06 -10.33
C VAL A 295 8.60 -20.77 -10.49
N ILE A 296 8.30 -19.54 -10.88
CA ILE A 296 6.93 -19.07 -11.07
C ILE A 296 6.64 -19.00 -12.56
N TRP A 297 5.55 -19.67 -12.93
CA TRP A 297 5.09 -19.78 -14.29
C TRP A 297 3.73 -19.15 -14.46
N VAL A 298 3.45 -18.69 -15.69
CA VAL A 298 2.10 -18.31 -16.08
C VAL A 298 1.70 -19.03 -17.37
N LYS A 299 0.49 -19.59 -17.35
CA LYS A 299 -0.17 -20.30 -18.44
C LYS A 299 -1.31 -19.45 -18.94
N MET A 300 -1.15 -18.83 -20.11
CA MET A 300 -2.24 -18.08 -20.75
C MET A 300 -3.12 -19.03 -21.56
N ASP A 301 -4.43 -18.80 -21.49
CA ASP A 301 -5.42 -19.50 -22.28
C ASP A 301 -6.13 -18.47 -23.17
N ASP A 302 -5.93 -18.60 -24.48
CA ASP A 302 -6.49 -17.69 -25.48
C ASP A 302 -7.95 -18.02 -25.84
N GLY A 303 -8.57 -18.98 -25.15
CA GLY A 303 -9.95 -19.40 -25.41
C GLY A 303 -10.11 -20.38 -26.56
N THR A 304 -9.03 -20.75 -27.26
CA THR A 304 -9.08 -21.66 -28.42
C THR A 304 -8.92 -23.14 -28.06
N GLY A 305 -8.73 -23.46 -26.78
CA GLY A 305 -8.51 -24.83 -26.30
C GLY A 305 -7.12 -25.39 -26.59
N ASN A 306 -6.29 -24.68 -27.36
CA ASN A 306 -4.87 -25.01 -27.54
C ASN A 306 -4.04 -24.32 -26.45
N VAL A 307 -3.50 -25.13 -25.54
CA VAL A 307 -2.63 -24.69 -24.44
C VAL A 307 -1.43 -23.93 -25.01
N ARG A 308 -1.31 -22.63 -24.71
CA ARG A 308 -0.09 -21.86 -25.02
C ARG A 308 0.92 -21.99 -23.89
N LYS A 309 2.18 -22.12 -24.34
CA LYS A 309 3.42 -22.39 -23.58
C LYS A 309 3.49 -21.64 -22.25
N MET A 310 3.85 -22.36 -21.19
CA MET A 310 4.22 -21.80 -19.88
C MET A 310 5.31 -20.75 -20.07
N ILE A 311 5.07 -19.52 -19.61
CA ILE A 311 6.08 -18.45 -19.60
C ILE A 311 6.71 -18.41 -18.22
N LYS A 312 8.03 -18.61 -18.17
CA LYS A 312 8.81 -18.45 -16.94
C LYS A 312 8.84 -16.96 -16.62
N PHE A 313 8.19 -16.57 -15.53
CA PHE A 313 8.07 -15.16 -15.16
C PHE A 313 9.15 -14.75 -14.16
N SER A 314 9.45 -15.66 -13.22
CA SER A 314 10.51 -15.46 -12.23
C SER A 314 11.05 -16.82 -11.81
N GLY A 315 12.32 -16.89 -11.41
CA GLY A 315 12.88 -18.11 -10.85
C GLY A 315 14.20 -17.85 -10.16
N THR A 316 14.51 -18.68 -9.18
CA THR A 316 15.76 -18.59 -8.41
C THR A 316 16.98 -18.84 -9.33
N GLY A 317 17.74 -17.77 -9.59
CA GLY A 317 19.04 -17.78 -10.26
C GLY A 317 19.75 -16.44 -10.07
N ALA A 318 20.94 -16.47 -9.46
CA ALA A 318 21.90 -15.39 -9.17
C ALA A 318 21.44 -14.14 -8.38
N TRP A 319 20.15 -13.77 -8.42
CA TRP A 319 19.60 -12.54 -7.81
C TRP A 319 18.89 -12.75 -6.46
N TRP A 320 18.80 -14.00 -6.00
CA TRP A 320 18.21 -14.37 -4.72
C TRP A 320 19.36 -14.78 -3.80
N ASN A 321 19.75 -13.90 -2.88
CA ASN A 321 20.87 -14.15 -1.96
C ASN A 321 20.60 -15.43 -1.15
N LYS A 322 21.60 -16.28 -0.85
CA LYS A 322 21.41 -17.73 -0.62
C LYS A 322 21.49 -18.22 0.84
N THR A 323 20.82 -17.58 1.81
CA THR A 323 20.93 -18.01 3.23
C THR A 323 19.58 -18.04 3.93
N VAL A 324 18.93 -19.22 4.03
CA VAL A 324 17.67 -19.55 4.74
C VAL A 324 16.70 -18.39 4.87
N LEU A 325 15.72 -18.33 3.98
CA LEU A 325 14.97 -17.10 3.79
C LEU A 325 13.48 -17.36 3.86
N LYS A 326 12.87 -16.85 4.94
CA LYS A 326 11.46 -16.48 4.95
C LYS A 326 11.36 -15.15 4.20
N TYR A 327 10.70 -15.12 3.06
CA TYR A 327 10.59 -13.92 2.27
C TYR A 327 9.18 -13.70 1.76
N LEU A 328 8.75 -12.45 1.88
CA LEU A 328 7.73 -11.88 1.03
C LEU A 328 8.33 -11.64 -0.36
N THR A 329 7.66 -12.10 -1.40
CA THR A 329 8.02 -11.75 -2.78
C THR A 329 6.86 -11.10 -3.50
N ASN A 330 7.18 -10.19 -4.42
CA ASN A 330 6.23 -9.48 -5.27
C ASN A 330 6.62 -9.70 -6.72
N ILE A 331 5.69 -10.22 -7.52
CA ILE A 331 5.91 -10.55 -8.92
C ILE A 331 4.92 -9.76 -9.76
N ALA A 332 5.43 -8.75 -10.46
CA ALA A 332 4.66 -7.87 -11.32
C ALA A 332 4.58 -8.44 -12.73
N PHE A 333 3.38 -8.67 -13.28
CA PHE A 333 3.22 -9.16 -14.66
C PHE A 333 2.04 -8.53 -15.38
N ASN A 334 2.05 -8.62 -16.71
CA ASN A 334 1.07 -7.96 -17.58
C ASN A 334 0.30 -8.96 -18.42
N ILE A 335 -0.96 -9.23 -18.06
CA ILE A 335 -1.83 -10.21 -18.73
C ILE A 335 -3.28 -9.73 -18.70
N GLN A 336 -3.95 -9.80 -19.87
CA GLN A 336 -5.37 -9.46 -20.05
C GLN A 336 -6.24 -10.64 -20.53
N THR A 337 -5.63 -11.79 -20.83
CA THR A 337 -6.36 -13.01 -21.18
C THR A 337 -6.49 -13.91 -19.96
N LYS A 338 -7.43 -14.86 -19.98
CA LYS A 338 -7.57 -15.82 -18.87
C LYS A 338 -6.26 -16.60 -18.69
N PHE A 339 -5.90 -16.87 -17.44
CA PHE A 339 -4.61 -17.50 -17.12
C PHE A 339 -4.65 -18.32 -15.84
N ARG A 340 -3.62 -19.16 -15.65
CA ARG A 340 -3.22 -19.76 -14.38
C ARG A 340 -1.80 -19.32 -14.06
N TYR A 341 -1.50 -18.99 -12.81
CA TYR A 341 -0.11 -19.00 -12.33
C TYR A 341 0.21 -20.37 -11.71
N ALA A 342 1.49 -20.74 -11.70
CA ALA A 342 1.94 -21.98 -11.11
C ALA A 342 3.27 -21.84 -10.37
N PHE A 343 3.42 -22.61 -9.29
CA PHE A 343 4.65 -22.76 -8.53
C PHE A 343 5.31 -24.07 -8.91
N GLN A 344 6.51 -24.01 -9.47
CA GLN A 344 7.35 -25.18 -9.68
C GLN A 344 8.47 -25.18 -8.63
N GLY A 345 8.44 -26.16 -7.73
CA GLY A 345 9.58 -26.48 -6.88
C GLY A 345 10.48 -27.47 -7.60
N ILE A 346 11.80 -27.26 -7.57
CA ILE A 346 12.79 -28.17 -8.16
C ILE A 346 13.79 -28.54 -7.07
N LYS A 347 13.96 -29.84 -6.84
CA LYS A 347 14.87 -30.38 -5.83
C LYS A 347 16.32 -30.16 -6.24
N GLY A 348 17.10 -29.63 -5.30
CA GLY A 348 18.55 -29.60 -5.33
C GLY A 348 19.15 -30.93 -4.91
N ASP A 349 20.38 -30.91 -4.41
CA ASP A 349 21.06 -32.11 -3.89
C ASP A 349 20.45 -32.54 -2.54
N PRO A 350 19.74 -33.68 -2.46
CA PRO A 350 19.10 -34.14 -1.22
C PRO A 350 20.09 -34.38 -0.08
N ALA A 351 21.35 -34.73 -0.39
CA ALA A 351 22.38 -34.93 0.63
C ALA A 351 22.74 -33.64 1.39
N SER A 352 22.42 -32.49 0.81
CA SER A 352 22.62 -31.17 1.39
C SER A 352 21.33 -30.51 1.89
N SER A 353 20.20 -31.21 1.85
CA SER A 353 18.90 -30.65 2.24
C SER A 353 18.55 -30.94 3.70
N GLY A 354 18.22 -29.89 4.46
CA GLY A 354 17.69 -29.99 5.83
C GLY A 354 16.16 -29.94 5.92
N GLY A 355 15.46 -29.74 4.80
CA GLY A 355 14.04 -29.41 4.77
C GLY A 355 13.49 -29.37 3.35
N GLY A 356 12.99 -28.22 2.91
CA GLY A 356 12.47 -28.08 1.56
C GLY A 356 12.01 -26.67 1.20
N ILE A 357 10.97 -26.61 0.38
CA ILE A 357 10.37 -25.38 -0.12
C ILE A 357 8.96 -25.27 0.44
N THR A 358 8.65 -24.15 1.10
CA THR A 358 7.31 -23.86 1.61
C THR A 358 6.78 -22.58 0.98
N ILE A 359 5.50 -22.55 0.65
CA ILE A 359 4.78 -21.35 0.21
C ILE A 359 3.48 -21.18 1.03
N ASP A 360 3.13 -19.93 1.32
CA ASP A 360 1.97 -19.57 2.12
C ASP A 360 1.49 -18.13 1.81
N ASP A 361 0.30 -17.77 2.29
CA ASP A 361 -0.28 -16.42 2.20
C ASP A 361 -0.20 -15.79 0.80
N ILE A 362 -0.72 -16.52 -0.20
CA ILE A 362 -0.74 -16.07 -1.58
C ILE A 362 -1.84 -15.03 -1.77
N SER A 363 -1.50 -13.94 -2.45
CA SER A 363 -2.45 -12.93 -2.91
C SER A 363 -2.16 -12.58 -4.37
N LEU A 364 -3.23 -12.49 -5.16
CA LEU A 364 -3.18 -12.06 -6.55
C LEU A 364 -4.12 -10.87 -6.74
N THR A 365 -3.52 -9.72 -7.05
CA THR A 365 -4.26 -8.46 -7.29
C THR A 365 -3.98 -7.91 -8.68
N GLU A 366 -4.90 -7.10 -9.18
CA GLU A 366 -4.79 -6.31 -10.40
C GLU A 366 -4.32 -4.89 -10.06
N THR A 367 -3.24 -4.82 -9.29
CA THR A 367 -2.59 -3.58 -8.86
C THR A 367 -1.13 -3.58 -9.28
N LYS A 368 -0.49 -2.42 -9.20
CA LYS A 368 0.96 -2.32 -9.31
C LYS A 368 1.63 -3.06 -8.14
N CYS A 369 2.71 -3.78 -8.40
CA CYS A 369 3.51 -4.35 -7.32
C CYS A 369 4.44 -3.31 -6.69
N PRO A 370 4.65 -3.38 -5.37
CA PRO A 370 5.75 -2.65 -4.75
C PRO A 370 7.07 -3.17 -5.32
N THR A 371 7.92 -2.24 -5.76
CA THR A 371 9.17 -2.57 -6.45
C THR A 371 10.34 -2.69 -5.47
N SER A 372 10.41 -1.79 -4.51
CA SER A 372 11.45 -1.77 -3.49
C SER A 372 10.87 -2.27 -2.17
N VAL A 373 11.37 -3.42 -1.71
CA VAL A 373 10.94 -4.05 -0.45
C VAL A 373 12.12 -4.07 0.50
N TRP A 374 11.99 -3.34 1.60
CA TRP A 374 12.92 -3.40 2.71
C TRP A 374 12.40 -4.36 3.78
N HIS A 375 13.06 -5.51 3.88
CA HIS A 375 12.82 -6.50 4.93
C HIS A 375 13.80 -6.28 6.08
N ILE A 376 13.28 -5.93 7.26
CA ILE A 376 14.05 -5.80 8.49
C ILE A 376 13.74 -7.00 9.38
N ARG A 377 14.73 -7.88 9.53
CA ARG A 377 14.64 -9.09 10.35
C ARG A 377 15.03 -8.83 11.78
N ASN A 378 14.50 -9.66 12.67
CA ASN A 378 14.79 -9.61 14.10
C ASN A 378 14.66 -8.18 14.64
N PHE A 379 13.59 -7.49 14.23
CA PHE A 379 13.43 -6.06 14.44
C PHE A 379 13.52 -5.69 15.92
N SER A 380 13.01 -6.54 16.81
CA SER A 380 13.09 -6.35 18.26
C SER A 380 14.53 -6.25 18.76
N THR A 381 15.47 -7.00 18.16
CA THR A 381 16.90 -6.90 18.49
C THR A 381 17.45 -5.54 18.05
N ALA A 382 17.14 -5.13 16.81
CA ALA A 382 17.58 -3.84 16.29
C ALA A 382 17.00 -2.67 17.11
N PHE A 383 15.71 -2.78 17.48
CA PHE A 383 15.01 -1.83 18.33
C PHE A 383 15.66 -1.69 19.72
N ASN A 384 15.99 -2.80 20.37
CA ASN A 384 16.63 -2.79 21.70
C ASN A 384 18.10 -2.35 21.67
N SER A 385 18.79 -2.54 20.54
CA SER A 385 20.20 -2.15 20.38
C SER A 385 20.39 -0.67 20.00
N THR A 386 19.33 0.02 19.59
CA THR A 386 19.37 1.41 19.15
C THR A 386 18.86 2.35 20.22
N SER A 387 19.32 3.59 20.19
CA SER A 387 18.85 4.70 21.02
C SER A 387 18.32 5.82 20.12
N ARG A 388 17.75 6.84 20.75
CA ARG A 388 17.24 8.02 20.04
C ARG A 388 18.32 8.69 19.21
N GLY A 389 18.05 8.88 17.92
CA GLY A 389 19.02 9.41 16.95
C GLY A 389 19.74 8.35 16.13
N ASP A 390 19.82 7.12 16.62
CA ASP A 390 20.37 6.00 15.84
C ASP A 390 19.40 5.59 14.73
N PHE A 391 19.95 5.09 13.63
CA PHE A 391 19.17 4.63 12.49
C PHE A 391 19.68 3.32 11.91
N ILE A 392 18.78 2.63 11.22
CA ILE A 392 19.04 1.48 10.38
C ILE A 392 18.87 1.95 8.94
N SER A 393 19.83 1.66 8.07
CA SER A 393 19.75 1.97 6.64
C SER A 393 19.18 0.80 5.85
N SER A 394 18.36 1.10 4.85
CA SER A 394 18.00 0.13 3.82
C SER A 394 19.17 -0.14 2.87
N PRO A 395 19.09 -1.20 2.06
CA PRO A 395 19.86 -1.27 0.81
C PRO A 395 19.53 -0.08 -0.10
N VAL A 396 20.42 0.20 -1.05
CA VAL A 396 20.11 1.16 -2.13
C VAL A 396 19.12 0.51 -3.10
N PHE A 397 18.00 1.18 -3.31
CA PHE A 397 16.97 0.84 -4.27
C PHE A 397 17.06 1.74 -5.50
N TYR A 398 16.38 1.34 -6.57
CA TYR A 398 16.32 2.10 -7.81
C TYR A 398 14.87 2.27 -8.25
N SER A 399 14.50 3.51 -8.56
CA SER A 399 13.21 3.81 -9.20
C SER A 399 13.14 3.25 -10.62
N SER A 400 11.93 3.18 -11.19
CA SER A 400 11.75 2.80 -12.59
C SER A 400 12.46 3.74 -13.58
N GLU A 401 12.71 4.99 -13.18
CA GLU A 401 13.46 5.97 -13.96
C GLU A 401 14.98 5.81 -13.82
N GLY A 402 15.45 5.11 -12.78
CA GLY A 402 16.88 4.84 -12.54
C GLY A 402 17.52 5.66 -11.41
N TYR A 403 16.78 6.53 -10.71
CA TYR A 403 17.29 7.21 -9.50
C TYR A 403 17.57 6.20 -8.40
N GLY A 404 18.79 6.20 -7.87
CA GLY A 404 19.17 5.48 -6.66
C GLY A 404 18.65 6.18 -5.41
N PHE A 405 18.19 5.41 -4.41
CA PHE A 405 17.75 5.96 -3.12
C PHE A 405 17.90 4.97 -1.97
N GLU A 406 18.04 5.48 -0.75
CA GLU A 406 18.02 4.70 0.49
C GLU A 406 16.98 5.27 1.49
N LEU A 407 16.55 4.42 2.42
CA LEU A 407 15.75 4.80 3.57
C LEU A 407 16.58 4.70 4.85
N ARG A 408 16.31 5.58 5.80
CA ARG A 408 16.83 5.48 7.17
C ARG A 408 15.67 5.43 8.14
N LEU A 409 15.52 4.30 8.84
CA LEU A 409 14.55 4.13 9.91
C LEU A 409 15.20 4.44 11.25
N TYR A 410 14.55 5.28 12.05
CA TYR A 410 14.98 5.67 13.39
C TYR A 410 14.02 5.02 14.41
N PRO A 411 14.37 3.86 15.00
CA PRO A 411 13.46 3.11 15.87
C PRO A 411 12.96 3.90 17.09
N HIS A 412 13.80 4.80 17.63
CA HIS A 412 13.44 5.67 18.77
C HIS A 412 13.26 7.14 18.37
N GLY A 413 13.06 7.39 17.07
CA GLY A 413 12.92 8.71 16.49
C GLY A 413 14.26 9.43 16.29
N ARG A 414 14.23 10.49 15.46
CA ARG A 414 15.39 11.31 15.15
C ARG A 414 15.82 12.13 16.37
N ALA A 415 17.12 12.42 16.49
CA ALA A 415 17.67 13.21 17.59
C ALA A 415 16.97 14.58 17.77
N THR A 416 16.57 15.20 16.65
CA THR A 416 15.90 16.51 16.61
C THR A 416 14.37 16.45 16.76
N SER A 417 13.78 15.25 16.84
CA SER A 417 12.32 15.10 16.93
C SER A 417 11.81 15.47 18.33
N SER A 418 10.68 16.16 18.42
CA SER A 418 9.94 16.35 19.69
C SER A 418 8.99 15.18 20.01
N TYR A 419 8.74 14.28 19.06
CA TYR A 419 7.83 13.14 19.25
C TYR A 419 8.48 12.02 20.06
N VAL A 420 7.79 11.55 21.10
CA VAL A 420 8.22 10.46 22.00
C VAL A 420 7.37 9.22 21.71
N ASN A 421 7.98 8.03 21.74
CA ASN A 421 7.35 6.75 21.38
C ASN A 421 6.90 6.64 19.91
N TYR A 422 7.60 7.35 19.03
CA TYR A 422 7.42 7.27 17.57
C TYR A 422 8.72 6.83 16.90
N MET A 423 8.58 6.02 15.87
CA MET A 423 9.61 5.81 14.87
C MET A 423 9.66 6.99 13.91
N GLY A 424 10.86 7.34 13.44
CA GLY A 424 11.06 8.28 12.35
C GLY A 424 11.56 7.55 11.10
N ILE A 425 11.30 8.09 9.92
CA ILE A 425 11.87 7.57 8.67
C ILE A 425 12.28 8.73 7.75
N THR A 426 13.39 8.59 7.05
CA THR A 426 13.81 9.53 6.01
C THR A 426 14.18 8.82 4.72
N PHE A 427 13.81 9.44 3.61
CA PHE A 427 14.18 9.07 2.25
C PHE A 427 15.36 9.94 1.80
N HIS A 428 16.34 9.31 1.14
CA HIS A 428 17.54 9.96 0.66
C HIS A 428 17.85 9.51 -0.77
N LEU A 429 18.17 10.44 -1.67
CA LEU A 429 18.72 10.10 -2.98
C LEU A 429 20.17 9.65 -2.84
N CYS A 430 20.57 8.64 -3.60
CA CYS A 430 21.91 8.07 -3.63
C CYS A 430 22.54 8.28 -5.00
N SER A 431 23.82 8.63 -5.03
CA SER A 431 24.55 8.74 -6.30
C SER A 431 24.66 7.38 -6.96
N SER A 432 24.42 7.31 -8.26
CA SER A 432 24.50 6.09 -9.04
C SER A 432 25.19 6.30 -10.39
N GLU A 433 25.48 5.20 -11.09
CA GLU A 433 25.98 5.24 -12.46
C GLU A 433 24.99 5.88 -13.45
N ASN A 434 23.69 5.88 -13.12
CA ASN A 434 22.65 6.45 -13.96
C ASN A 434 22.59 7.98 -13.89
N ASP A 435 23.18 8.61 -12.86
CA ASP A 435 23.00 10.03 -12.57
C ASP A 435 23.45 10.98 -13.70
N GLY A 436 24.24 10.50 -14.66
CA GLY A 436 24.63 11.27 -15.85
C GLY A 436 23.52 11.41 -16.90
N LEU A 437 22.49 10.56 -16.83
CA LEU A 437 21.37 10.50 -17.76
C LEU A 437 20.06 11.04 -17.16
N LEU A 438 20.02 11.22 -15.84
CA LEU A 438 18.82 11.62 -15.11
C LEU A 438 18.65 13.14 -15.07
N GLU A 439 17.40 13.59 -14.94
CA GLU A 439 17.05 15.00 -14.76
C GLU A 439 17.32 15.44 -13.31
N TRP A 440 17.92 16.61 -13.13
CA TRP A 440 18.20 17.19 -11.82
C TRP A 440 17.79 18.66 -11.78
N PRO A 441 17.19 19.16 -10.68
CA PRO A 441 16.80 18.43 -9.47
C PRO A 441 15.70 17.39 -9.75
N ALA A 442 15.67 16.30 -8.98
CA ALA A 442 14.72 15.19 -9.12
C ALA A 442 13.31 15.60 -8.64
N GLY A 443 12.69 16.59 -9.28
CA GLY A 443 11.39 17.15 -8.93
C GLY A 443 10.20 16.35 -9.47
N ASN A 444 9.00 16.68 -8.98
CA ASN A 444 7.70 16.17 -9.42
C ASN A 444 7.56 14.63 -9.38
N ARG A 445 8.28 14.00 -8.46
CA ARG A 445 8.24 12.55 -8.23
C ARG A 445 7.65 12.28 -6.85
N GLN A 446 6.69 11.37 -6.79
CA GLN A 446 6.09 10.97 -5.52
C GLN A 446 6.98 9.94 -4.85
N VAL A 447 7.34 10.19 -3.59
CA VAL A 447 7.87 9.17 -2.68
C VAL A 447 6.67 8.60 -1.92
N ILE A 448 6.50 7.28 -1.98
CA ILE A 448 5.45 6.56 -1.26
C ILE A 448 6.12 5.52 -0.37
N LEU A 449 5.98 5.65 0.95
CA LEU A 449 6.51 4.68 1.92
C LEU A 449 5.34 3.96 2.58
N THR A 450 5.32 2.63 2.50
CA THR A 450 4.25 1.81 3.08
C THR A 450 4.82 0.81 4.08
N VAL A 451 4.37 0.84 5.34
CA VAL A 451 4.63 -0.25 6.29
C VAL A 451 3.53 -1.29 6.10
N LEU A 452 3.92 -2.51 5.76
CA LEU A 452 2.97 -3.58 5.46
C LEU A 452 2.34 -4.11 6.75
N ASP A 453 1.01 -4.07 6.82
CA ASP A 453 0.25 -4.95 7.72
C ASP A 453 0.22 -6.35 7.11
N GLN A 454 0.86 -7.32 7.75
CA GLN A 454 1.07 -8.68 7.24
C GLN A 454 -0.14 -9.61 7.49
N ASP A 455 -1.34 -9.04 7.43
CA ASP A 455 -2.58 -9.82 7.46
C ASP A 455 -2.62 -10.76 6.25
N PRO A 456 -2.98 -12.03 6.43
CA PRO A 456 -3.06 -13.00 5.34
C PRO A 456 -4.12 -12.62 4.29
N GLU A 457 -5.20 -11.94 4.70
CA GLU A 457 -6.23 -11.44 3.79
C GLU A 457 -5.88 -10.02 3.33
N VAL A 458 -5.42 -9.89 2.08
CA VAL A 458 -5.00 -8.59 1.52
C VAL A 458 -6.10 -7.51 1.57
N ALA A 459 -7.37 -7.92 1.52
CA ALA A 459 -8.53 -7.01 1.65
C ALA A 459 -8.71 -6.46 3.07
N GLN A 460 -8.16 -7.12 4.10
CA GLN A 460 -8.26 -6.70 5.50
C GLN A 460 -7.06 -5.90 5.99
N ARG A 461 -5.97 -5.86 5.22
CA ARG A 461 -4.76 -5.12 5.58
C ARG A 461 -5.04 -3.65 5.82
N MET A 462 -4.53 -3.14 6.93
CA MET A 462 -4.52 -1.73 7.30
C MET A 462 -3.09 -1.18 7.27
N SER A 463 -2.41 -1.34 6.14
CA SER A 463 -1.04 -0.87 5.95
C SER A 463 -0.95 0.66 6.05
N LEU A 464 -0.01 1.15 6.85
CA LEU A 464 0.33 2.58 6.92
C LEU A 464 1.01 2.99 5.63
N SER A 465 0.48 4.01 4.94
CA SER A 465 1.14 4.60 3.77
C SER A 465 1.22 6.12 3.91
N LEU A 466 2.42 6.67 3.72
CA LEU A 466 2.69 8.10 3.69
C LEU A 466 3.42 8.46 2.40
N SER A 467 3.09 9.63 1.86
CA SER A 467 3.75 10.13 0.66
C SER A 467 4.00 11.62 0.68
N PHE A 468 5.05 12.04 -0.02
CA PHE A 468 5.30 13.43 -0.38
C PHE A 468 5.82 13.49 -1.81
N THR A 469 5.68 14.65 -2.46
CA THR A 469 6.21 14.88 -3.80
C THR A 469 7.45 15.76 -3.72
N THR A 470 8.51 15.39 -4.42
CA THR A 470 9.74 16.19 -4.50
C THR A 470 9.47 17.50 -5.23
N ASN A 471 9.90 18.63 -4.65
CA ASN A 471 9.77 19.94 -5.27
C ASN A 471 11.14 20.38 -5.82
N PRO A 472 11.30 20.58 -7.14
CA PRO A 472 12.60 20.92 -7.72
C PRO A 472 13.17 22.25 -7.21
N ASN A 473 12.32 23.14 -6.70
CA ASN A 473 12.71 24.44 -6.15
C ASN A 473 12.90 24.41 -4.62
N GLN A 474 12.76 23.25 -3.97
CA GLN A 474 12.93 23.12 -2.53
C GLN A 474 14.39 23.31 -2.14
N ARG A 475 14.65 24.31 -1.30
CA ARG A 475 15.98 24.59 -0.75
C ARG A 475 16.15 23.93 0.62
N LEU A 476 17.38 23.58 0.95
CA LEU A 476 17.72 23.08 2.29
C LEU A 476 17.55 24.20 3.32
N GLN A 477 16.69 23.98 4.30
CA GLN A 477 16.52 24.91 5.41
C GLN A 477 17.47 24.51 6.56
N TYR A 478 18.67 25.08 6.59
CA TYR A 478 19.56 24.97 7.75
C TYR A 478 19.13 25.95 8.84
N PHE A 479 19.23 25.54 10.10
CA PHE A 479 18.89 26.36 11.28
C PHE A 479 19.90 27.49 11.60
N CYS A 480 20.88 27.77 10.72
CA CYS A 480 21.87 28.83 10.92
C CYS A 480 21.85 29.86 9.77
N PRO A 481 21.63 31.17 10.02
CA PRO A 481 21.44 32.18 8.96
C PRO A 481 22.74 32.71 8.31
N THR A 482 23.92 32.21 8.66
CA THR A 482 25.18 32.88 8.31
C THR A 482 25.83 32.44 7.00
N GLU A 483 25.26 31.48 6.27
CA GLU A 483 25.68 31.16 4.91
C GLU A 483 24.45 31.01 4.02
N LYS A 484 24.33 31.86 3.00
CA LYS A 484 23.35 31.69 1.91
C LYS A 484 23.74 30.44 1.12
N ASN A 485 23.31 29.27 1.57
CA ASN A 485 23.46 28.06 0.78
C ASN A 485 22.24 27.91 -0.15
N ASP A 486 22.48 28.20 -1.43
CA ASP A 486 21.55 28.01 -2.55
C ASP A 486 21.31 26.51 -2.88
N THR A 487 21.65 25.58 -1.99
CA THR A 487 21.59 24.14 -2.23
C THR A 487 20.16 23.61 -2.25
N LEU A 488 19.85 22.84 -3.29
CA LEU A 488 18.54 22.25 -3.52
C LEU A 488 18.46 20.88 -2.82
N GLN A 489 17.33 20.61 -2.16
CA GLN A 489 17.07 19.38 -1.42
C GLN A 489 17.18 18.13 -2.31
N TRP A 490 16.74 18.25 -3.56
CA TRP A 490 16.59 17.15 -4.51
C TRP A 490 17.59 17.21 -5.67
N ASP A 491 18.69 17.94 -5.51
CA ASP A 491 19.78 17.93 -6.49
C ASP A 491 20.59 16.63 -6.44
N LYS A 492 21.51 16.49 -7.40
CA LYS A 492 22.38 15.34 -7.54
C LYS A 492 23.16 15.07 -6.24
N PRO A 493 23.11 13.84 -5.67
CA PRO A 493 23.78 13.52 -4.42
C PRO A 493 25.30 13.74 -4.43
N SER A 494 25.96 13.67 -5.59
CA SER A 494 27.39 14.01 -5.70
C SER A 494 27.69 15.50 -5.46
N ILE A 495 26.69 16.37 -5.51
CA ILE A 495 26.80 17.82 -5.29
C ILE A 495 26.35 18.18 -3.87
N THR A 496 25.22 17.65 -3.43
CA THR A 496 24.55 18.06 -2.17
C THR A 496 24.70 17.05 -1.03
N GLY A 497 25.14 15.84 -1.35
CA GLY A 497 25.22 14.73 -0.41
C GLY A 497 26.58 14.58 0.27
N SER A 498 26.64 13.61 1.17
CA SER A 498 27.86 13.18 1.86
C SER A 498 28.19 11.74 1.49
N PHE A 499 29.47 11.43 1.32
CA PHE A 499 29.90 10.07 1.01
C PHE A 499 29.60 9.13 2.18
N SER A 500 28.95 8.00 1.89
CA SER A 500 28.68 6.93 2.85
C SER A 500 29.41 5.65 2.46
N SER A 501 30.22 5.12 3.38
CA SER A 501 30.90 3.84 3.18
C SER A 501 29.95 2.64 3.16
N SER A 502 28.73 2.77 3.71
CA SER A 502 27.74 1.67 3.74
C SER A 502 27.26 1.27 2.34
N CYS A 503 26.99 2.26 1.49
CA CYS A 503 26.57 2.07 0.10
C CYS A 503 27.70 2.30 -0.91
N ASN A 504 28.88 2.75 -0.44
CA ASN A 504 29.97 3.24 -1.29
C ASN A 504 29.47 4.31 -2.30
N CYS A 505 28.62 5.22 -1.83
CA CYS A 505 27.89 6.19 -2.65
C CYS A 505 27.72 7.52 -1.90
N TYR A 506 27.48 8.62 -2.61
CA TYR A 506 27.06 9.88 -1.99
C TYR A 506 25.58 9.81 -1.65
N VAL A 507 25.23 10.12 -0.41
CA VAL A 507 23.85 10.16 0.07
C VAL A 507 23.42 11.61 0.25
N GLY A 508 22.38 11.99 -0.48
CA GLY A 508 21.79 13.32 -0.44
C GLY A 508 21.10 13.63 0.90
N PRO A 509 20.64 14.87 1.07
CA PRO A 509 19.88 15.29 2.24
C PRO A 509 18.58 14.47 2.40
N GLY A 510 18.20 14.16 3.64
CA GLY A 510 17.03 13.35 3.94
C GLY A 510 15.76 14.16 4.12
N ALA A 511 14.64 13.66 3.60
CA ALA A 511 13.30 14.17 3.92
C ALA A 511 12.38 13.02 4.35
N GLY A 512 11.46 13.29 5.26
CA GLY A 512 10.53 12.27 5.75
C GLY A 512 9.82 12.69 7.02
N TRP A 513 9.44 11.71 7.84
CA TRP A 513 8.53 11.90 8.97
C TRP A 513 9.20 11.59 10.31
N ASN A 514 8.95 12.45 11.29
CA ASN A 514 9.37 12.24 12.68
C ASN A 514 8.36 11.41 13.48
N SER A 515 7.13 11.29 12.98
CA SER A 515 6.01 10.55 13.57
C SER A 515 5.51 9.54 12.54
N PHE A 516 6.38 8.62 12.13
CA PHE A 516 6.10 7.67 11.06
C PHE A 516 5.11 6.60 11.54
N LEU A 517 5.49 5.83 12.56
CA LEU A 517 4.66 4.78 13.17
C LEU A 517 4.88 4.81 14.69
N THR A 518 3.82 4.74 15.49
CA THR A 518 3.97 4.67 16.95
C THR A 518 4.48 3.30 17.39
N HIS A 519 5.17 3.25 18.53
CA HIS A 519 5.56 1.98 19.15
C HIS A 519 4.36 1.11 19.52
N SER A 520 3.22 1.72 19.88
CA SER A 520 1.98 1.00 20.17
C SER A 520 1.35 0.40 18.91
N GLU A 521 1.23 1.16 17.82
CA GLU A 521 0.65 0.68 16.56
C GLU A 521 1.46 -0.47 15.98
N MET A 522 2.80 -0.40 16.09
CA MET A 522 3.71 -1.46 15.66
C MET A 522 3.34 -2.84 16.22
N HIS A 523 2.80 -2.89 17.45
CA HIS A 523 2.39 -4.13 18.13
C HIS A 523 0.87 -4.40 18.06
N TRP A 524 0.07 -3.47 17.54
CA TRP A 524 -1.39 -3.57 17.57
C TRP A 524 -1.97 -4.31 16.36
N LYS A 525 -1.29 -4.26 15.21
CA LYS A 525 -1.62 -4.99 13.96
C LYS A 525 -0.48 -5.96 13.58
N ASN A 526 -0.55 -6.60 12.41
CA ASN A 526 0.49 -7.50 11.93
C ASN A 526 1.66 -6.75 11.27
N PHE A 527 2.00 -5.55 11.73
CA PHE A 527 3.18 -4.83 11.22
C PHE A 527 4.48 -5.57 11.55
N LEU A 528 4.60 -6.05 12.80
CA LEU A 528 5.68 -6.89 13.25
C LEU A 528 5.17 -8.33 13.42
N LYS A 529 5.40 -9.18 12.41
CA LYS A 529 4.98 -10.59 12.39
C LYS A 529 6.23 -11.47 12.33
N ASN A 530 6.37 -12.45 13.23
CA ASN A 530 7.60 -13.26 13.38
C ASN A 530 8.89 -12.42 13.57
N ASP A 531 8.78 -11.26 14.23
CA ASP A 531 9.86 -10.28 14.39
C ASP A 531 10.42 -9.70 13.07
N ASP A 532 9.64 -9.83 11.99
CA ASP A 532 9.91 -9.28 10.67
C ASP A 532 9.06 -8.03 10.41
N LEU A 533 9.69 -6.96 9.95
CA LEU A 533 9.05 -5.71 9.52
C LEU A 533 9.32 -5.47 8.03
N PHE A 534 8.27 -5.18 7.27
CA PHE A 534 8.39 -4.88 5.83
C PHE A 534 7.98 -3.45 5.54
N ILE A 535 8.87 -2.72 4.87
CA ILE A 535 8.62 -1.36 4.38
C ILE A 535 8.78 -1.36 2.86
N PHE A 536 7.73 -0.99 2.15
CA PHE A 536 7.78 -0.75 0.72
C PHE A 536 8.12 0.70 0.45
N ALA A 537 8.87 0.93 -0.62
CA ALA A 537 9.18 2.27 -1.11
C ALA A 537 9.05 2.33 -2.63
N ASP A 538 8.29 3.32 -3.09
CA ASP A 538 8.20 3.64 -4.51
C ASP A 538 8.56 5.12 -4.70
N PHE A 539 9.31 5.40 -5.77
CA PHE A 539 9.73 6.74 -6.16
C PHE A 539 9.48 6.93 -7.65
N GLU A 540 8.43 7.67 -8.01
CA GLU A 540 7.91 7.65 -9.37
C GLU A 540 7.48 9.03 -9.87
N GLY A 541 7.78 9.32 -11.13
CA GLY A 541 7.29 10.52 -11.80
C GLY A 541 5.77 10.58 -11.90
N ILE A 542 5.19 11.71 -11.53
CA ILE A 542 3.74 11.96 -11.59
C ILE A 542 3.32 12.49 -12.99
N ILE A 543 4.19 12.33 -14.01
CA ILE A 543 4.08 13.02 -15.31
C ILE A 543 2.76 12.72 -16.04
N GLY A 544 2.17 11.53 -15.87
CA GLY A 544 0.86 11.17 -16.44
C GLY A 544 -0.34 11.98 -15.88
N LEU A 545 -0.21 12.60 -14.71
CA LEU A 545 -1.27 13.41 -14.08
C LEU A 545 -1.30 14.87 -14.57
N TYR A 546 -0.27 15.32 -15.30
CA TYR A 546 -0.33 16.61 -16.03
C TYR A 546 -1.37 16.55 -17.16
N CYS A 547 -1.56 15.38 -17.78
CA CYS A 547 -2.40 15.23 -18.98
C CYS A 547 -3.88 15.02 -18.72
N VAL A 548 -4.33 14.93 -17.46
CA VAL A 548 -5.79 14.92 -17.15
C VAL A 548 -6.40 16.33 -17.31
N ALA A 549 -5.57 17.35 -17.51
CA ALA A 549 -6.00 18.75 -17.66
C ALA A 549 -6.05 19.26 -19.11
N ALA A 550 -5.66 18.47 -20.12
CA ALA A 550 -5.72 18.89 -21.51
C ALA A 550 -5.94 17.69 -22.44
N ASP A 551 -6.86 17.82 -23.39
CA ASP A 551 -7.07 16.96 -24.57
C ASP A 551 -5.85 16.98 -25.52
N ILE A 552 -4.64 16.77 -25.02
CA ILE A 552 -3.41 16.66 -25.81
C ILE A 552 -2.56 15.53 -25.23
N CYS A 553 -3.04 14.30 -25.40
CA CYS A 553 -2.17 13.14 -25.54
C CYS A 553 -2.30 12.65 -26.98
N SER A 554 -1.85 13.47 -27.95
CA SER A 554 -1.32 12.89 -29.18
C SER A 554 0.14 12.51 -28.90
N PHE A 555 0.49 11.28 -29.23
CA PHE A 555 1.87 10.86 -29.41
C PHE A 555 2.60 11.91 -30.25
N SER A 556 3.48 12.73 -29.66
CA SER A 556 4.65 13.38 -30.30
C SER A 556 5.22 14.48 -29.40
N THR A 557 6.01 14.11 -28.40
CA THR A 557 7.13 14.94 -27.92
C THR A 557 8.14 14.03 -27.20
N CYS A 558 8.64 13.03 -27.92
CA CYS A 558 10.02 12.61 -27.72
C CYS A 558 10.90 13.75 -28.23
N ILE A 559 11.72 14.29 -27.33
CA ILE A 559 12.82 15.20 -27.66
C ILE A 559 13.78 14.44 -28.57
N TYR A 560 13.73 14.73 -29.87
CA TYR A 560 14.88 14.57 -30.76
C TYR A 560 15.27 15.96 -31.24
N ALA A 561 16.36 16.47 -30.67
CA ALA A 561 17.13 17.54 -31.29
C ALA A 561 17.79 16.94 -32.54
N MET A 562 17.20 17.19 -33.71
CA MET A 562 17.90 17.11 -35.00
C MET A 562 17.40 18.24 -35.90
N ASP A 563 18.37 18.81 -36.61
CA ASP A 563 18.35 20.04 -37.40
C ASP A 563 17.09 20.34 -38.20
N ALA A 564 16.74 21.63 -38.19
CA ALA A 564 15.75 22.23 -39.07
C ALA A 564 16.25 22.25 -40.52
N THR A 565 15.53 21.61 -41.44
CA THR A 565 15.41 22.07 -42.83
C THR A 565 14.19 21.44 -43.52
N TYR A 566 13.25 22.29 -43.93
CA TYR A 566 12.23 22.15 -44.98
C TYR A 566 11.43 20.82 -45.10
N LEU A 567 10.10 20.88 -44.90
CA LEU A 567 9.12 20.73 -45.99
C LEU A 567 7.68 20.97 -45.51
N TRP A 568 6.95 21.80 -46.25
CA TRP A 568 5.49 21.87 -46.27
C TRP A 568 4.92 20.58 -46.85
N ILE A 569 3.76 20.09 -46.39
CA ILE A 569 2.69 19.51 -47.22
C ILE A 569 1.37 19.42 -46.42
N LEU A 570 0.29 19.75 -47.13
CA LEU A 570 -1.09 19.95 -46.73
C LEU A 570 -1.80 18.70 -46.18
N CYS A 571 -2.73 18.93 -45.26
CA CYS A 571 -3.75 17.99 -44.79
C CYS A 571 -4.77 17.63 -45.89
N TYR A 572 -5.15 16.35 -45.93
CA TYR A 572 -6.51 15.89 -46.20
C TYR A 572 -6.94 14.98 -45.06
#